data_AF-A0AAE0AK05-F1
#
_entry.id   AF-A0AAE0AK05-F1
#
_cell.length_a   1.000
_cell.length_b   1.000
_cell.length_c   1.000
_cell.angle_alpha   90.00
_cell.angle_beta   90.00
_cell.angle_gamma   90.00
#
_symmetry.space_group_name_H-M   'P 1'
#
loop_
_entity.id
_entity.type
_entity.pdbx_description
1 polymer ?
#
loop_
_entity_poly.entity_id
_entity_poly.type
_entity_poly.pdbx_seq_one_letter_code
_entity_poly.pdbx_strand_id
1 'polypeptide(L)'
;MTIISAREQEYEIIGPDGTFAVKLRQHNYRCGSWQISGIPCPHAMAAISQNCGREALRDMVHMYVHQSLTKSAYMQTYRGMIHPLPDQKI
;
A
#
# COMPACT_ATOMS: atom_id res chain seq x y z
N MET A 1 10.58 15.26 3.71
CA MET A 1 11.22 13.94 3.53
C MET A 1 12.21 14.06 2.39
N THR A 2 13.41 13.51 2.56
CA THR A 2 14.42 13.43 1.51
C THR A 2 14.38 12.04 0.89
N ILE A 3 14.50 11.96 -0.43
CA ILE A 3 14.44 10.71 -1.19
C ILE A 3 15.82 10.45 -1.80
N ILE A 4 16.40 9.30 -1.50
CA ILE A 4 17.65 8.82 -2.09
C ILE A 4 17.32 7.62 -2.96
N SER A 5 17.62 7.71 -4.25
CA SER A 5 17.48 6.59 -5.19
C SER A 5 18.65 5.64 -5.01
N ALA A 6 18.37 4.39 -4.63
CA ALA A 6 19.41 3.37 -4.47
C ALA A 6 19.57 2.56 -5.77
N ARG A 7 18.47 2.03 -6.31
CA ARG A 7 18.39 1.25 -7.55
C ARG A 7 17.06 1.56 -8.26
N GLU A 8 16.82 0.93 -9.41
CA GLU A 8 15.53 1.02 -10.08
C GLU A 8 14.40 0.60 -9.12
N GLN A 9 13.46 1.52 -8.85
CA GLN A 9 12.30 1.30 -7.97
C GLN A 9 12.62 0.95 -6.50
N GLU A 10 13.84 1.24 -6.04
CA GLU A 10 14.27 1.11 -4.64
C GLU A 10 14.76 2.46 -4.11
N TYR A 11 14.17 2.88 -2.99
CA TYR A 11 14.40 4.21 -2.42
C TYR A 11 14.68 4.13 -0.93
N GLU A 12 15.53 5.02 -0.45
CA GLU A 12 15.70 5.34 0.95
C GLU A 12 15.03 6.68 1.24
N ILE A 13 14.08 6.68 2.17
CA ILE A 13 13.27 7.84 2.54
C ILE A 13 13.69 8.29 3.93
N ILE A 14 14.24 9.50 4.02
CA ILE A 14 14.63 10.12 5.28
C ILE A 14 13.50 11.05 5.72
N GLY A 15 12.82 10.67 6.80
CA GLY A 15 11.73 11.40 7.43
C GLY A 15 12.06 11.86 8.85
N PRO A 16 11.17 12.63 9.48
CA PRO A 16 11.33 13.03 10.89
C PRO A 16 11.25 11.83 11.85
N ASP A 17 10.63 10.74 11.41
CA ASP A 17 10.41 9.48 12.11
C ASP A 17 11.52 8.43 11.86
N GLY A 18 12.55 8.79 11.10
CA GLY A 18 13.70 7.94 10.81
C GLY A 18 13.91 7.70 9.32
N THR A 19 14.68 6.66 9.00
CA THR A 19 15.05 6.31 7.63
C THR A 19 14.42 4.99 7.23
N PHE A 20 13.73 4.98 6.09
CA PHE A 20 12.93 3.84 5.64
C PHE A 20 13.31 3.42 4.23
N ALA A 21 13.60 2.14 4.05
CA ALA A 21 13.74 1.56 2.72
C ALA A 21 12.37 1.21 2.14
N VAL A 22 12.16 1.59 0.88
CA VAL A 22 10.96 1.35 0.09
C VAL A 22 11.34 0.60 -1.17
N LYS A 23 10.87 -0.64 -1.31
CA LYS A 23 11.02 -1.45 -2.52
C LYS A 23 9.69 -1.56 -3.24
N LEU A 24 9.48 -0.73 -4.26
CA LEU A 24 8.17 -0.61 -4.91
C LEU A 24 7.74 -1.89 -5.63
N ARG A 25 8.65 -2.59 -6.32
CA ARG A 25 8.35 -3.84 -7.05
C ARG A 25 7.86 -4.99 -6.17
N GLN A 26 8.36 -5.04 -4.94
CA GLN A 26 8.08 -6.11 -3.99
C GLN A 26 6.92 -5.75 -3.04
N HIS A 27 6.37 -4.53 -3.19
CA HIS A 27 5.47 -3.90 -2.21
C HIS A 27 5.99 -4.05 -0.77
N ASN A 28 7.32 -4.01 -0.60
CA ASN A 28 7.98 -4.21 0.68
C ASN A 28 8.50 -2.88 1.20
N TYR A 29 7.80 -2.35 2.20
CA TYR A 29 8.14 -1.09 2.84
C TYR A 29 8.56 -1.36 4.28
N ARG A 30 9.73 -0.86 4.67
CA ARG A 30 10.29 -1.11 6.02
C ARG A 30 9.45 -0.56 7.16
N CYS A 31 8.58 0.42 6.89
CA CYS A 31 7.64 0.94 7.88
C CYS A 31 6.51 -0.05 8.23
N GLY A 32 6.33 -1.15 7.48
CA GLY A 32 5.34 -2.19 7.76
C GLY A 32 3.89 -1.84 7.44
N SER A 33 3.58 -0.56 7.17
CA SER A 33 2.19 -0.10 7.00
C SER A 33 1.45 -0.79 5.86
N TRP A 34 2.12 -1.08 4.74
CA TRP A 34 1.50 -1.77 3.60
C TRP A 34 1.26 -3.25 3.88
N GLN A 35 2.13 -3.90 4.63
CA GLN A 35 1.94 -5.31 5.02
C GLN A 35 0.72 -5.48 5.94
N ILE A 36 0.37 -4.45 6.71
CA ILE A 36 -0.80 -4.46 7.59
C ILE A 36 -2.07 -4.04 6.83
N SER A 37 -2.01 -2.94 6.07
CA SER A 37 -3.21 -2.31 5.48
C SER A 37 -3.45 -2.63 4.01
N GLY A 38 -2.40 -3.03 3.28
CA GLY A 38 -2.40 -3.08 1.81
C GLY A 38 -2.36 -1.71 1.13
N ILE A 39 -2.18 -0.61 1.87
CA ILE A 39 -2.22 0.76 1.35
C ILE A 39 -0.83 1.39 1.44
N PRO A 40 -0.34 2.10 0.40
CA PRO A 40 0.90 2.84 0.47
C PRO A 40 0.90 3.87 1.61
N CYS A 41 1.92 3.84 2.46
CA CYS A 41 2.14 4.88 3.48
C CYS A 41 2.69 6.17 2.87
N PRO A 42 2.81 7.27 3.63
CA PRO A 42 3.41 8.51 3.13
C PRO A 42 4.83 8.34 2.54
N HIS A 43 5.67 7.47 3.12
CA HIS A 43 7.01 7.18 2.58
C HIS A 43 6.92 6.47 1.22
N ALA A 44 6.03 5.49 1.08
CA ALA A 44 5.80 4.79 -0.18
C ALA A 44 5.20 5.73 -1.24
N MET A 45 4.27 6.61 -0.85
CA MET A 45 3.70 7.63 -1.73
C MET A 45 4.77 8.59 -2.28
N ALA A 46 5.74 8.98 -1.46
CA ALA A 46 6.88 9.78 -1.90
C ALA A 46 7.72 9.04 -2.96
N ALA A 47 8.02 7.76 -2.72
CA ALA A 47 8.74 6.91 -3.67
C ALA A 47 7.96 6.69 -4.99
N ILE A 48 6.65 6.45 -4.92
CA ILE A 48 5.80 6.29 -6.11
C ILE A 48 5.79 7.58 -6.94
N SER A 49 5.61 8.73 -6.28
CA SER A 49 5.64 10.04 -6.93
C SER A 49 6.99 10.31 -7.61
N GLN A 50 8.09 9.90 -6.99
CA GLN A 50 9.43 9.97 -7.59
C GLN A 50 9.58 9.02 -8.79
N ASN A 51 8.96 7.84 -8.75
CA ASN A 51 9.07 6.83 -9.79
C ASN A 51 8.27 7.15 -11.06
N CYS A 52 7.00 7.54 -10.93
CA CYS A 52 6.12 7.82 -12.07
C CYS A 52 5.99 9.30 -12.42
N GLY A 53 6.52 10.19 -11.59
CA GLY A 53 6.26 11.63 -11.67
C GLY A 53 4.94 12.02 -11.01
N ARG A 54 4.87 13.26 -10.53
CA ARG A 54 3.73 13.79 -9.77
C ARG A 54 2.43 13.80 -10.57
N GLU A 55 2.50 14.12 -11.87
CA GLU A 55 1.31 14.19 -12.74
C GLU A 55 0.69 12.81 -12.95
N ALA A 56 1.51 11.77 -13.14
CA ALA A 56 1.01 10.40 -13.35
C ALA A 56 0.61 9.70 -12.03
N LEU A 57 0.95 10.26 -10.87
CA LEU A 57 0.70 9.64 -9.56
C LEU A 57 -0.76 9.29 -9.36
N ARG A 58 -1.66 10.22 -9.70
CA ARG A 58 -3.11 10.03 -9.52
C ARG A 58 -3.61 8.80 -10.25
N ASP A 59 -3.12 8.59 -11.46
CA ASP A 59 -3.60 7.51 -12.32
C ASP A 59 -2.85 6.19 -12.04
N MET A 60 -1.62 6.24 -11.49
CA MET A 60 -0.79 5.06 -11.26
C MET A 60 -0.83 4.52 -9.82
N VAL A 61 -1.28 5.30 -8.84
CA VAL A 61 -1.23 4.91 -7.41
C VAL A 61 -1.97 3.61 -7.11
N HIS A 62 -3.05 3.32 -7.84
CA HIS A 62 -3.86 2.11 -7.66
C HIS A 62 -3.07 0.81 -7.89
N MET A 63 -1.99 0.84 -8.69
CA MET A 63 -1.12 -0.32 -8.92
C MET A 63 -0.27 -0.70 -7.70
N TYR A 64 -0.17 0.19 -6.71
CA TYR A 64 0.58 -0.01 -5.48
C TYR A 64 -0.32 -0.37 -4.29
N VAL A 65 -1.63 -0.44 -4.49
CA VAL A 65 -2.61 -0.88 -3.49
C VAL A 65 -2.78 -2.40 -3.60
N HIS A 66 -2.92 -3.09 -2.47
CA HIS A 66 -3.10 -4.53 -2.45
C HIS A 66 -4.43 -4.93 -3.13
N GLN A 67 -4.38 -6.00 -3.92
CA GLN A 67 -5.49 -6.46 -4.75
C GLN A 67 -6.78 -6.82 -3.96
N SER A 68 -6.66 -7.15 -2.68
CA SER A 68 -7.81 -7.45 -1.81
C SER A 68 -8.71 -6.23 -1.58
N LEU A 69 -8.21 -5.01 -1.81
CA LEU A 69 -8.96 -3.76 -1.62
C LEU A 69 -9.72 -3.33 -2.89
N THR A 70 -9.76 -4.17 -3.91
CA THR A 70 -10.54 -3.88 -5.12
C THR A 70 -12.01 -4.22 -4.92
N LYS A 71 -12.89 -3.51 -5.65
CA LYS A 71 -14.32 -3.84 -5.70
C LYS A 71 -14.55 -5.29 -6.14
N SER A 72 -13.76 -5.80 -7.08
CA SER A 72 -13.90 -7.17 -7.56
C SER A 72 -13.59 -8.18 -6.43
N ALA A 73 -12.50 -7.96 -5.67
CA ALA A 73 -12.14 -8.80 -4.53
C ALA A 73 -13.22 -8.76 -3.44
N TYR A 74 -13.78 -7.59 -3.15
CA TYR A 74 -14.91 -7.45 -2.23
C TYR A 74 -16.12 -8.27 -2.70
N MET A 75 -16.57 -8.07 -3.94
CA MET A 75 -17.73 -8.78 -4.48
C MET A 75 -17.52 -10.29 -4.53
N GLN A 76 -16.29 -10.74 -4.83
CA GLN A 76 -15.94 -12.16 -4.83
C GLN A 76 -15.91 -12.75 -3.41
N THR A 77 -15.38 -12.00 -2.43
CA THR A 77 -15.31 -12.42 -1.02
C THR A 77 -16.70 -12.57 -0.41
N TYR A 78 -17.60 -11.62 -0.69
CA TYR A 78 -18.97 -11.57 -0.17
C TYR A 78 -20.00 -12.15 -1.15
N ARG A 79 -19.57 -12.94 -2.15
CA ARG A 79 -20.48 -13.56 -3.12
C ARG A 79 -21.41 -14.60 -2.47
N GLY A 80 -20.92 -15.28 -1.43
CA GLY A 80 -21.69 -16.24 -0.65
C GLY A 80 -22.56 -15.55 0.40
N MET A 81 -23.59 -16.26 0.87
CA MET A 81 -24.38 -15.81 2.02
C MET A 81 -23.55 -15.92 3.30
N ILE A 82 -23.39 -14.81 4.03
CA ILE A 82 -22.87 -14.85 5.40
C ILE A 82 -24.03 -15.19 6.31
N HIS A 83 -24.02 -16.40 6.88
CA HIS A 83 -25.03 -16.80 7.84
C HIS A 83 -24.87 -15.99 9.13
N PRO A 84 -25.95 -15.40 9.66
CA PRO A 84 -25.89 -14.75 10.96
C PRO A 84 -25.47 -15.76 12.02
N LEU A 85 -24.64 -15.32 12.96
CA LEU A 85 -24.36 -16.12 14.14
C LEU A 85 -25.65 -16.20 14.99
N PRO A 86 -25.99 -17.37 15.54
CA PRO A 86 -27.13 -17.48 16.43
C PRO A 86 -26.92 -16.57 17.65
N ASP A 87 -28.01 -15.91 18.05
CA ASP A 87 -27.98 -14.98 19.18
C ASP A 87 -27.56 -15.73 20.46
N GLN A 88 -26.68 -15.13 21.26
CA GLN A 88 -26.35 -15.69 22.57
C GLN A 88 -27.53 -15.44 23.51
N LYS A 89 -28.25 -16.51 23.85
CA LYS A 89 -29.18 -16.46 24.99
C LYS A 89 -28.35 -16.22 26.25
N ILE A 90 -28.37 -14.97 26.73
CA ILE A 90 -27.90 -14.60 28.07
C ILE A 90 -28.91 -15.12 29.10
#